data_AF-A0AAI9W3D0-F1
#
_entry.id   AF-A0AAI9W3D0-F1
#
_cell.length_a   1.000
_cell.length_b   1.000
_cell.length_c   1.000
_cell.angle_alpha   90.00
_cell.angle_beta   90.00
_cell.angle_gamma   90.00
#
_symmetry.space_group_name_H-M   'P 1'
#
loop_
_entity.id
_entity.type
_entity.pdbx_description
1 polymer ?
#
loop_
_entity_poly.entity_id
_entity_poly.type
_entity_poly.pdbx_seq_one_letter_code
_entity_poly.pdbx_strand_id
1 'polypeptide(L)'
;MRPETAQGMFMLYPALFRHFKQKLPFGAIQTGKGYRNEISPRQGMIRLREFNMAELEYFIDPEDPPCPSLNTWSDSIALVPDPDGEHSGECLITISEALSAGIVRHPTVAWFLARTMDFLINVGIDSTRIRFRQHASTEMAHYADDCWDCELHGEHGWVECVGIANRTCHDLLSHERHSGSKLLKAWRQFEEPRSEIRDVLVPNGASLGPAFKGRAGKVIDALQNLTEIPEKMPFELTLTDGSNVQITEEMATRRSEEVTLHGEWFTPHVIEPAFGIDRIIWHILDHSYTETEKEGEKYSIMKLSSIVSPYDVAVLPLFDKDGMGEIASDILSRVNSMPGLRGEMDSSKSIGRRYARVDEIGVPWAITVDHETLKDGSVTVRRRDDQKQIRVMVDDVLLNLGTGTVSTLF
;
A
#
# COMPACT_ATOMS: atom_id res chain seq x y z
N MET A 1 18.63 -11.23 4.80
CA MET A 1 17.18 -11.25 4.50
C MET A 1 16.64 -9.86 4.75
N ARG A 2 15.74 -9.35 3.91
CA ARG A 2 15.21 -8.00 4.07
C ARG A 2 14.12 -7.96 5.17
N PRO A 3 14.11 -6.95 6.06
CA PRO A 3 13.08 -6.83 7.10
C PRO A 3 11.78 -6.20 6.59
N GLU A 4 11.84 -5.54 5.42
CA GLU A 4 10.78 -4.81 4.74
C GLU A 4 10.96 -4.93 3.22
N THR A 5 9.96 -4.52 2.45
CA THR A 5 9.98 -4.52 0.98
C THR A 5 10.37 -3.18 0.36
N ALA A 6 10.27 -2.07 1.10
CA ALA A 6 10.50 -0.68 0.72
C ALA A 6 11.84 -0.42 0.02
N GLN A 7 12.94 -0.87 0.63
CA GLN A 7 14.32 -0.53 0.21
C GLN A 7 14.62 -0.81 -1.27
N GLY A 8 14.03 -1.86 -1.84
CA GLY A 8 14.18 -2.17 -3.27
C GLY A 8 13.65 -1.07 -4.18
N MET A 9 12.55 -0.42 -3.79
CA MET A 9 11.88 0.62 -4.57
C MET A 9 12.66 1.93 -4.51
N PHE A 10 13.26 2.29 -3.36
CA PHE A 10 14.15 3.45 -3.26
C PHE A 10 15.39 3.33 -4.15
N MET A 11 16.05 2.17 -4.14
CA MET A 11 17.21 1.92 -5.01
C MET A 11 16.86 1.96 -6.50
N LEU A 12 15.63 1.60 -6.86
CA LEU A 12 15.13 1.59 -8.23
C LEU A 12 14.49 2.91 -8.66
N TYR A 13 14.44 3.92 -7.79
CA TYR A 13 13.82 5.21 -8.08
C TYR A 13 14.21 5.81 -9.45
N PRO A 14 15.49 5.86 -9.87
CA PRO A 14 15.86 6.45 -11.17
C PRO A 14 15.21 5.73 -12.37
N ALA A 15 15.06 4.41 -12.27
CA ALA A 15 14.42 3.60 -13.31
C ALA A 15 12.90 3.77 -13.30
N LEU A 16 12.29 3.77 -12.10
CA LEU A 16 10.86 3.98 -11.89
C LEU A 16 10.44 5.38 -12.35
N PHE A 17 11.14 6.41 -11.90
CA PHE A 17 10.88 7.79 -12.28
C PHE A 17 10.99 7.98 -13.81
N ARG A 18 11.98 7.38 -14.45
CA ARG A 18 12.09 7.36 -15.92
C ARG A 18 10.89 6.66 -16.58
N HIS A 19 10.43 5.54 -16.03
CA HIS A 19 9.24 4.83 -16.53
C HIS A 19 8.00 5.75 -16.51
N PHE A 20 7.83 6.51 -15.44
CA PHE A 20 6.77 7.52 -15.32
C PHE A 20 7.10 8.86 -16.01
N LYS A 21 8.01 8.85 -16.99
CA LYS A 21 8.39 10.01 -17.82
C LYS A 21 8.86 11.22 -16.99
N GLN A 22 9.51 10.94 -15.85
CA GLN A 22 10.02 11.94 -14.92
C GLN A 22 8.92 12.88 -14.39
N LYS A 23 7.72 12.33 -14.15
CA LYS A 23 6.59 13.05 -13.57
C LYS A 23 6.25 12.49 -12.19
N LEU A 24 5.87 13.40 -11.31
CA LEU A 24 5.26 13.11 -10.02
C LEU A 24 3.76 13.50 -10.09
N PRO A 25 2.91 12.90 -9.24
CA PRO A 25 3.23 11.79 -8.35
C PRO A 25 3.33 10.45 -9.09
N PHE A 26 4.02 9.47 -8.51
CA PHE A 26 3.91 8.06 -8.94
C PHE A 26 4.11 7.11 -7.77
N GLY A 27 3.58 5.89 -7.91
CA GLY A 27 3.69 4.84 -6.90
C GLY A 27 4.45 3.62 -7.42
N ALA A 28 5.24 2.98 -6.55
CA ALA A 28 5.78 1.65 -6.77
C ALA A 28 5.25 0.72 -5.67
N ILE A 29 4.76 -0.45 -6.04
CA ILE A 29 4.25 -1.45 -5.09
C ILE A 29 5.13 -2.67 -5.15
N GLN A 30 5.47 -3.22 -3.99
CA GLN A 30 6.12 -4.51 -3.91
C GLN A 30 5.40 -5.40 -2.91
N THR A 31 5.01 -6.58 -3.38
CA THR A 31 4.50 -7.65 -2.53
C THR A 31 5.58 -8.71 -2.34
N GLY A 32 5.68 -9.26 -1.14
CA GLY A 32 6.61 -10.35 -0.88
C GLY A 32 6.94 -10.52 0.58
N LYS A 33 7.97 -11.33 0.84
CA LYS A 33 8.34 -11.71 2.20
C LYS A 33 9.23 -10.68 2.89
N GLY A 34 8.92 -10.42 4.16
CA GLY A 34 9.73 -9.73 5.14
C GLY A 34 10.22 -10.71 6.21
N TYR A 35 11.39 -10.43 6.79
CA TYR A 35 12.04 -11.30 7.77
C TYR A 35 12.51 -10.50 8.99
N ARG A 36 11.96 -10.81 10.16
CA ARG A 36 12.33 -10.17 11.43
C ARG A 36 12.78 -11.26 12.41
N ASN A 37 13.94 -11.09 13.03
CA ASN A 37 14.46 -12.06 14.00
C ASN A 37 13.78 -11.90 15.37
N GLU A 38 12.46 -12.13 15.39
CA GLU A 38 11.62 -11.99 16.58
C GLU A 38 12.13 -12.93 17.70
N ILE A 39 12.31 -12.36 18.89
CA ILE A 39 12.91 -13.02 20.04
C ILE A 39 11.98 -14.14 20.52
N SER A 40 10.68 -13.86 20.60
CA SER A 40 9.66 -14.80 21.04
C SER A 40 8.40 -14.69 20.16
N PRO A 41 8.35 -15.45 19.06
CA PRO A 41 7.15 -15.56 18.22
C PRO A 41 5.96 -16.08 19.05
N ARG A 42 4.82 -15.41 18.97
CA ARG A 42 3.62 -15.69 19.79
C ARG A 42 2.35 -15.22 19.06
N GLN A 43 1.18 -15.62 19.56
CA GLN A 43 -0.13 -15.17 19.04
C GLN A 43 -0.33 -15.55 17.56
N GLY A 44 0.06 -16.78 17.20
CA GLY A 44 -0.17 -17.33 15.86
C GLY A 44 0.40 -16.45 14.75
N MET A 45 -0.47 -15.95 13.88
CA MET A 45 -0.12 -15.14 12.70
C MET A 45 0.23 -13.68 13.01
N ILE A 46 0.07 -13.22 14.26
CA ILE A 46 0.31 -11.82 14.62
C ILE A 46 1.81 -11.47 14.74
N ARG A 47 2.63 -12.37 15.30
CA ARG A 47 4.08 -12.20 15.44
C ARG A 47 4.86 -13.36 14.85
N LEU A 48 5.23 -13.21 13.58
CA LEU A 48 5.99 -14.19 12.81
C LEU A 48 7.44 -13.73 12.58
N ARG A 49 8.32 -14.67 12.25
CA ARG A 49 9.70 -14.38 11.80
C ARG A 49 9.81 -14.17 10.29
N GLU A 50 8.89 -14.76 9.55
CA GLU A 50 8.72 -14.64 8.12
C GLU A 50 7.24 -14.37 7.86
N PHE A 51 6.94 -13.32 7.10
CA PHE A 51 5.58 -12.86 6.86
C PHE A 51 5.51 -12.17 5.50
N ASN A 52 4.30 -12.10 4.95
CA ASN A 52 3.96 -11.46 3.70
C ASN A 52 3.57 -10.01 3.94
N MET A 53 4.10 -9.12 3.11
CA MET A 53 3.79 -7.71 3.13
C MET A 53 3.43 -7.23 1.74
N ALA A 54 2.67 -6.15 1.67
CA ALA A 54 2.50 -5.32 0.50
C ALA A 54 2.80 -3.87 0.90
N GLU A 55 3.86 -3.31 0.34
CA GLU A 55 4.24 -1.92 0.62
C GLU A 55 4.17 -1.10 -0.68
N LEU A 56 3.71 0.13 -0.56
CA LEU A 56 3.66 1.13 -1.62
C LEU A 56 4.57 2.29 -1.24
N GLU A 57 5.56 2.61 -2.09
CA GLU A 57 6.25 3.90 -2.02
C GLU A 57 5.58 4.87 -2.98
N TYR A 58 4.86 5.86 -2.45
CA TYR A 58 4.21 6.89 -3.23
C TYR A 58 5.02 8.19 -3.22
N PHE A 59 5.73 8.46 -4.31
CA PHE A 59 6.60 9.61 -4.48
C PHE A 59 5.79 10.83 -4.92
N ILE A 60 5.95 11.93 -4.20
CA ILE A 60 5.20 13.18 -4.43
C ILE A 60 6.13 14.41 -4.46
N ASP A 61 5.66 15.49 -5.07
CA ASP A 61 6.20 16.83 -4.83
C ASP A 61 5.60 17.36 -3.51
N PRO A 62 6.41 17.73 -2.50
CA PRO A 62 5.88 18.26 -1.24
C PRO A 62 5.24 19.64 -1.38
N GLU A 63 5.53 20.42 -2.43
CA GLU A 63 4.89 21.72 -2.67
C GLU A 63 3.60 21.61 -3.50
N ASP A 64 3.41 20.50 -4.23
CA ASP A 64 2.18 20.19 -4.97
C ASP A 64 1.71 18.76 -4.65
N PRO A 65 1.34 18.47 -3.39
CA PRO A 65 0.94 17.13 -2.99
C PRO A 65 -0.42 16.75 -3.59
N PRO A 66 -0.62 15.49 -3.98
CA PRO A 66 -1.92 15.02 -4.47
C PRO A 66 -3.02 15.23 -3.42
N CYS A 67 -4.10 15.91 -3.82
CA CYS A 67 -5.26 16.18 -2.97
C CYS A 67 -6.55 15.68 -3.65
N PRO A 68 -6.82 14.35 -3.64
CA PRO A 68 -8.06 13.81 -4.18
C PRO A 68 -9.28 14.29 -3.37
N SER A 69 -10.44 14.39 -4.03
CA SER A 69 -11.67 14.69 -3.32
C SER A 69 -12.02 13.55 -2.36
N LEU A 70 -12.24 13.91 -1.09
CA LEU A 70 -12.63 12.97 -0.03
C LEU A 70 -14.15 12.84 0.15
N ASN A 71 -14.93 13.55 -0.67
CA ASN A 71 -16.39 13.65 -0.53
C ASN A 71 -17.12 12.31 -0.74
N THR A 72 -16.47 11.33 -1.37
CA THR A 72 -17.02 9.98 -1.55
C THR A 72 -17.06 9.16 -0.25
N TRP A 73 -16.29 9.54 0.77
CA TRP A 73 -16.26 8.87 2.07
C TRP A 73 -17.04 9.69 3.11
N SER A 74 -18.35 9.47 3.16
CA SER A 74 -19.26 10.15 4.10
C SER A 74 -19.38 9.46 5.47
N ASP A 75 -18.93 8.21 5.56
CA ASP A 75 -19.00 7.46 6.81
C ASP A 75 -17.92 7.92 7.79
N SER A 76 -18.28 7.96 9.07
CA SER A 76 -17.33 8.30 10.12
C SER A 76 -16.36 7.14 10.39
N ILE A 77 -15.10 7.48 10.63
CA ILE A 77 -14.02 6.55 10.96
C ILE A 77 -13.54 6.81 12.39
N ALA A 78 -13.14 5.75 13.10
CA ALA A 78 -12.57 5.87 14.43
C ALA A 78 -11.09 6.28 14.31
N LEU A 79 -10.75 7.43 14.88
CA LEU A 79 -9.39 7.96 14.96
C LEU A 79 -8.95 8.03 16.42
N VAL A 80 -7.69 7.70 16.67
CA VAL A 80 -7.00 7.89 17.94
C VAL A 80 -5.77 8.75 17.66
N PRO A 81 -5.90 10.10 17.68
CA PRO A 81 -4.80 11.02 17.42
C PRO A 81 -3.70 10.98 18.49
N ASP A 82 -2.58 11.66 18.22
CA ASP A 82 -1.43 11.73 19.12
C ASP A 82 -1.88 12.12 20.54
N PRO A 83 -1.63 11.28 21.56
CA PRO A 83 -2.02 11.59 22.94
C PRO A 83 -1.36 12.85 23.50
N ASP A 84 -0.21 13.24 22.96
CA ASP A 84 0.52 14.46 23.34
C ASP A 84 0.13 15.67 22.46
N GLY A 85 -0.74 15.46 21.46
CA GLY A 85 -1.17 16.46 20.49
C GLY A 85 -2.39 17.29 20.91
N GLU A 86 -2.69 18.32 20.11
CA GLU A 86 -3.82 19.23 20.32
C GLU A 86 -5.19 18.52 20.25
N HIS A 87 -5.29 17.46 19.43
CA HIS A 87 -6.51 16.70 19.20
C HIS A 87 -6.54 15.37 19.94
N SER A 88 -5.84 15.26 21.07
CA SER A 88 -5.75 14.02 21.84
C SER A 88 -7.13 13.46 22.25
N GLY A 89 -7.24 12.13 22.22
CA GLY A 89 -8.47 11.41 22.55
C GLY A 89 -9.17 10.80 21.34
N GLU A 90 -9.83 9.65 21.56
CA GLU A 90 -10.55 8.95 20.50
C GLU A 90 -11.72 9.79 19.96
N CYS A 91 -11.85 9.86 18.64
CA CYS A 91 -12.92 10.57 17.97
C CYS A 91 -13.48 9.77 16.79
N LEU A 92 -14.77 10.00 16.51
CA LEU A 92 -15.49 9.41 15.39
C LEU A 92 -15.89 10.56 14.46
N ILE A 93 -15.25 10.64 13.31
CA ILE A 93 -15.32 11.80 12.41
C ILE A 93 -15.16 11.35 10.95
N THR A 94 -15.66 12.10 9.98
CA THR A 94 -15.38 11.77 8.57
C THR A 94 -13.93 12.12 8.21
N ILE A 95 -13.35 11.43 7.23
CA ILE A 95 -11.96 11.70 6.82
C ILE A 95 -11.79 13.13 6.28
N SER A 96 -12.82 13.68 5.63
CA SER A 96 -12.81 15.06 5.11
C SER A 96 -12.80 16.09 6.24
N GLU A 97 -13.59 15.87 7.29
CA GLU A 97 -13.60 16.73 8.47
C GLU A 97 -12.30 16.60 9.26
N ALA A 98 -11.72 15.38 9.38
CA ALA A 98 -10.44 15.16 10.04
C ALA A 98 -9.30 15.93 9.37
N LEU A 99 -9.25 15.93 8.03
CA LEU A 99 -8.29 16.74 7.27
C LEU A 99 -8.54 18.25 7.45
N SER A 100 -9.81 18.67 7.36
CA SER A 100 -10.17 20.09 7.50
C SER A 100 -9.90 20.65 8.91
N ALA A 101 -10.02 19.81 9.93
CA ALA A 101 -9.72 20.14 11.32
C ALA A 101 -8.23 20.08 11.66
N GLY A 102 -7.37 19.59 10.75
CA GLY A 102 -5.93 19.43 11.00
C GLY A 102 -5.55 18.21 11.84
N ILE A 103 -6.50 17.32 12.13
CA ILE A 103 -6.26 16.06 12.85
C ILE A 103 -5.35 15.15 12.02
N VAL A 104 -5.71 14.94 10.75
CA VAL A 104 -4.83 14.34 9.74
C VAL A 104 -4.16 15.47 8.99
N ARG A 105 -2.82 15.50 9.01
CA ARG A 105 -2.07 16.71 8.61
C ARG A 105 -1.90 16.82 7.10
N HIS A 106 -1.86 15.68 6.40
CA HIS A 106 -1.51 15.62 5.00
C HIS A 106 -2.65 15.06 4.14
N PRO A 107 -3.05 15.72 3.04
CA PRO A 107 -4.19 15.31 2.22
C PRO A 107 -3.99 13.92 1.57
N THR A 108 -2.77 13.61 1.14
CA THR A 108 -2.48 12.28 0.58
C THR A 108 -2.51 11.18 1.65
N VAL A 109 -2.15 11.49 2.90
CA VAL A 109 -2.29 10.53 4.02
C VAL A 109 -3.77 10.28 4.29
N ALA A 110 -4.58 11.34 4.39
CA ALA A 110 -6.03 11.23 4.53
C ALA A 110 -6.67 10.37 3.43
N TRP A 111 -6.24 10.56 2.18
CA TRP A 111 -6.67 9.71 1.07
C TRP A 111 -6.30 8.24 1.25
N PHE A 112 -5.07 7.92 1.68
CA PHE A 112 -4.67 6.53 1.93
C PHE A 112 -5.37 5.90 3.13
N LEU A 113 -5.72 6.67 4.18
CA LEU A 113 -6.56 6.18 5.28
C LEU A 113 -7.92 5.73 4.75
N ALA A 114 -8.58 6.58 3.94
CA ALA A 114 -9.88 6.27 3.35
C ALA A 114 -9.83 5.05 2.41
N ARG A 115 -8.81 4.97 1.55
CA ARG A 115 -8.61 3.83 0.64
C ARG A 115 -8.31 2.53 1.38
N THR A 116 -7.63 2.61 2.53
CA THR A 116 -7.35 1.46 3.39
C THR A 116 -8.63 0.97 4.07
N MET A 117 -9.49 1.89 4.53
CA MET A 117 -10.81 1.55 5.07
C MET A 117 -11.67 0.80 4.04
N ASP A 118 -11.79 1.32 2.81
CA ASP A 118 -12.51 0.65 1.72
C ASP A 118 -11.96 -0.76 1.46
N PHE A 119 -10.64 -0.88 1.36
CA PHE A 119 -9.99 -2.17 1.10
C PHE A 119 -10.35 -3.20 2.19
N LEU A 120 -10.19 -2.82 3.45
CA LEU A 120 -10.44 -3.70 4.59
C LEU A 120 -11.91 -4.15 4.68
N ILE A 121 -12.84 -3.22 4.49
CA ILE A 121 -14.29 -3.54 4.47
C ILE A 121 -14.61 -4.50 3.32
N ASN A 122 -14.07 -4.24 2.13
CA ASN A 122 -14.34 -5.08 0.96
C ASN A 122 -13.83 -6.52 1.11
N VAL A 123 -12.69 -6.73 1.80
CA VAL A 123 -12.18 -8.06 2.11
C VAL A 123 -12.89 -8.74 3.30
N GLY A 124 -13.87 -8.07 3.91
CA GLY A 124 -14.75 -8.66 4.94
C GLY A 124 -14.40 -8.29 6.38
N ILE A 125 -13.56 -7.27 6.60
CA ILE A 125 -13.33 -6.75 7.97
C ILE A 125 -14.54 -5.93 8.41
N ASP A 126 -15.09 -6.26 9.59
CA ASP A 126 -16.10 -5.47 10.29
C ASP A 126 -15.63 -4.03 10.53
N SER A 127 -16.33 -3.06 9.91
CA SER A 127 -15.99 -1.64 9.99
C SER A 127 -16.03 -1.06 11.40
N THR A 128 -16.80 -1.66 12.31
CA THR A 128 -16.87 -1.23 13.73
C THR A 128 -15.63 -1.63 14.54
N ARG A 129 -14.76 -2.47 13.96
CA ARG A 129 -13.53 -2.99 14.56
C ARG A 129 -12.27 -2.46 13.88
N ILE A 130 -12.39 -1.37 13.15
CA ILE A 130 -11.28 -0.67 12.49
C ILE A 130 -11.09 0.68 13.18
N ARG A 131 -9.85 1.01 13.53
CA ARG A 131 -9.47 2.37 13.93
C ARG A 131 -8.13 2.75 13.34
N PHE A 132 -7.86 4.04 13.24
CA PHE A 132 -6.55 4.56 12.90
C PHE A 132 -5.94 5.25 14.12
N ARG A 133 -4.77 4.79 14.56
CA ARG A 133 -4.03 5.35 15.69
C ARG A 133 -2.82 6.12 15.17
N GLN A 134 -2.72 7.40 15.52
CA GLN A 134 -1.56 8.20 15.21
C GLN A 134 -0.39 7.79 16.13
N HIS A 135 0.82 7.78 15.59
CA HIS A 135 2.02 7.62 16.41
C HIS A 135 2.18 8.82 17.34
N ALA A 136 2.52 8.56 18.60
CA ALA A 136 2.87 9.64 19.52
C ALA A 136 4.15 10.34 19.04
N SER A 137 4.31 11.63 19.35
CA SER A 137 5.52 12.39 19.00
C SER A 137 6.84 11.73 19.47
N THR A 138 6.78 10.89 20.52
CA THR A 138 7.93 10.11 21.05
C THR A 138 8.15 8.76 20.36
N GLU A 139 7.13 8.25 19.66
CA GLU A 139 7.13 6.99 18.91
C GLU A 139 7.48 7.21 17.43
N MET A 140 7.16 8.39 16.89
CA MET A 140 7.47 8.75 15.51
C MET A 140 8.98 8.63 15.23
N ALA A 141 9.31 8.07 14.08
CA ALA A 141 10.65 8.23 13.55
C ALA A 141 10.94 9.73 13.40
N HIS A 142 12.14 10.17 13.77
CA HIS A 142 12.57 11.58 13.76
C HIS A 142 12.44 12.31 12.41
N TYR A 143 12.09 11.59 11.35
CA TYR A 143 11.91 12.07 9.98
C TYR A 143 10.48 11.94 9.44
N ALA A 144 9.57 11.31 10.18
CA ALA A 144 8.18 11.15 9.79
C ALA A 144 7.38 12.41 10.20
N ASP A 145 6.60 12.95 9.27
CA ASP A 145 5.81 14.17 9.47
C ASP A 145 4.39 13.87 10.01
N ASP A 146 3.84 12.74 9.58
CA ASP A 146 2.56 12.19 10.04
C ASP A 146 2.58 10.67 9.85
N CYS A 147 2.12 9.90 10.83
CA CYS A 147 2.13 8.44 10.78
C CYS A 147 0.93 7.85 11.52
N TRP A 148 0.17 7.01 10.82
CA TRP A 148 -1.07 6.40 11.31
C TRP A 148 -1.05 4.89 11.11
N ASP A 149 -1.28 4.16 12.19
CA ASP A 149 -1.49 2.72 12.17
C ASP A 149 -2.98 2.42 12.05
N CYS A 150 -3.39 1.72 10.99
CA CYS A 150 -4.68 1.05 10.94
C CYS A 150 -4.60 -0.19 11.84
N GLU A 151 -5.38 -0.17 12.92
CA GLU A 151 -5.49 -1.26 13.88
C GLU A 151 -6.83 -1.98 13.71
N LEU A 152 -6.79 -3.30 13.81
CA LEU A 152 -7.96 -4.17 13.79
C LEU A 152 -8.18 -4.77 15.18
N HIS A 153 -9.42 -4.77 15.66
CA HIS A 153 -9.77 -5.35 16.95
C HIS A 153 -10.26 -6.80 16.82
N GLY A 154 -9.50 -7.75 17.34
CA GLY A 154 -9.86 -9.18 17.33
C GLY A 154 -9.67 -9.87 18.69
N GLU A 155 -9.51 -11.18 18.67
CA GLU A 155 -9.25 -12.02 19.87
C GLU A 155 -8.05 -11.53 20.70
N HIS A 156 -7.07 -10.88 20.05
CA HIS A 156 -5.85 -10.39 20.69
C HIS A 156 -5.87 -8.89 21.00
N GLY A 157 -7.05 -8.26 20.98
CA GLY A 157 -7.22 -6.82 21.14
C GLY A 157 -6.90 -6.07 19.85
N TRP A 158 -6.49 -4.81 19.98
CA TRP A 158 -6.08 -3.97 18.85
C TRP A 158 -4.70 -4.37 18.33
N VAL A 159 -4.63 -4.69 17.04
CA VAL A 159 -3.40 -5.08 16.35
C VAL A 159 -3.20 -4.22 15.11
N GLU A 160 -2.04 -3.56 15.03
CA GLU A 160 -1.58 -2.85 13.84
C GLU A 160 -1.49 -3.80 12.63
N CYS A 161 -2.20 -3.46 11.56
CA CYS A 161 -2.27 -4.25 10.33
C CYS A 161 -1.80 -3.49 9.10
N VAL A 162 -1.91 -2.16 9.11
CA VAL A 162 -1.40 -1.29 8.03
C VAL A 162 -0.76 -0.06 8.66
N GLY A 163 0.51 0.20 8.40
CA GLY A 163 1.14 1.49 8.72
C GLY A 163 1.02 2.45 7.55
N ILE A 164 0.65 3.71 7.79
CA ILE A 164 0.56 4.76 6.75
C ILE A 164 1.41 5.94 7.22
N ALA A 165 2.60 6.07 6.63
CA ALA A 165 3.61 7.04 7.06
C ALA A 165 3.94 8.06 5.96
N ASN A 166 4.03 9.34 6.33
CA ASN A 166 4.73 10.35 5.55
C ASN A 166 6.20 10.36 5.96
N ARG A 167 7.05 9.66 5.20
CA ARG A 167 8.49 9.47 5.49
C ARG A 167 9.36 10.62 4.98
N THR A 168 8.74 11.67 4.45
CA THR A 168 9.40 12.80 3.81
C THR A 168 10.44 12.32 2.78
N CYS A 169 11.65 12.88 2.75
CA CYS A 169 12.70 12.50 1.81
C CYS A 169 13.83 11.69 2.47
N HIS A 170 13.63 11.17 3.69
CA HIS A 170 14.68 10.54 4.50
C HIS A 170 15.40 9.40 3.77
N ASP A 171 14.65 8.44 3.25
CA ASP A 171 15.21 7.26 2.59
C ASP A 171 16.02 7.63 1.34
N LEU A 172 15.45 8.48 0.47
CA LEU A 172 16.13 8.94 -0.74
C LEU A 172 17.41 9.73 -0.41
N LEU A 173 17.36 10.64 0.57
CA LEU A 173 18.53 11.40 1.00
C LEU A 173 19.61 10.51 1.62
N SER A 174 19.22 9.50 2.38
CA SER A 174 20.16 8.54 2.98
C SER A 174 20.86 7.72 1.89
N HIS A 175 20.11 7.18 0.93
CA HIS A 175 20.67 6.46 -0.22
C HIS A 175 21.55 7.35 -1.10
N GLU A 176 21.14 8.60 -1.38
CA GLU A 176 21.94 9.57 -2.14
C GLU A 176 23.27 9.87 -1.43
N ARG A 177 23.26 10.11 -0.11
CA ARG A 177 24.47 10.38 0.68
C ARG A 177 25.47 9.23 0.66
N HIS A 178 25.01 7.98 0.80
CA HIS A 178 25.89 6.82 0.89
C HIS A 178 26.34 6.28 -0.46
N SER A 179 25.52 6.43 -1.50
CA SER A 179 25.87 5.98 -2.86
C SER A 179 26.65 7.02 -3.66
N GLY A 180 26.53 8.31 -3.32
CA GLY A 180 27.02 9.42 -4.13
C GLY A 180 26.21 9.67 -5.41
N SER A 181 25.08 8.97 -5.59
CA SER A 181 24.21 9.09 -6.76
C SER A 181 23.39 10.37 -6.70
N LYS A 182 23.53 11.24 -7.70
CA LYS A 182 22.72 12.47 -7.86
C LYS A 182 21.38 12.24 -8.59
N LEU A 183 20.93 10.99 -8.70
CA LEU A 183 19.80 10.58 -9.53
C LEU A 183 18.50 10.38 -8.74
N LEU A 184 18.50 10.66 -7.43
CA LEU A 184 17.34 10.48 -6.55
C LEU A 184 16.52 11.78 -6.36
N LYS A 185 16.61 12.67 -7.36
CA LYS A 185 15.96 13.99 -7.37
C LYS A 185 14.96 14.09 -8.52
N ALA A 186 13.94 14.91 -8.30
CA ALA A 186 13.00 15.35 -9.33
C ALA A 186 13.22 16.81 -9.66
N TRP A 187 12.81 17.21 -10.86
CA TRP A 187 12.81 18.59 -11.30
C TRP A 187 11.39 19.13 -11.28
N ARG A 188 11.18 20.30 -10.68
CA ARG A 188 9.93 21.07 -10.82
C ARG A 188 10.21 22.38 -11.53
N GLN A 189 9.28 22.77 -12.40
CA GLN A 189 9.31 24.03 -13.11
C GLN A 189 8.59 25.10 -12.28
N PHE A 190 9.17 26.31 -12.21
CA PHE A 190 8.47 27.44 -11.60
C PHE A 190 7.39 27.97 -12.54
N GLU A 191 6.28 28.45 -11.98
CA GLU A 191 5.25 29.15 -12.75
C GLU A 191 5.83 30.39 -13.46
N GLU A 192 6.66 31.15 -12.73
CA GLU A 192 7.40 32.29 -13.26
C GLU A 192 8.90 32.12 -12.99
N PRO A 193 9.79 32.43 -13.96
CA PRO A 193 11.22 32.37 -13.74
C PRO A 193 11.67 33.31 -12.62
N ARG A 194 12.55 32.81 -11.75
CA ARG A 194 13.11 33.59 -10.64
C ARG A 194 14.50 34.10 -11.03
N SER A 195 14.76 35.39 -10.88
CA SER A 195 16.12 35.93 -10.99
C SER A 195 16.84 35.80 -9.65
N GLU A 196 18.01 35.16 -9.65
CA GLU A 196 18.90 35.09 -8.50
C GLU A 196 20.22 35.77 -8.86
N ILE A 197 20.70 36.68 -7.99
CA ILE A 197 22.04 37.24 -8.12
C ILE A 197 23.00 36.24 -7.48
N ARG A 198 23.81 35.57 -8.30
CA ARG A 198 24.87 34.69 -7.82
C ARG A 198 26.20 35.39 -7.97
N ASP A 199 26.96 35.41 -6.88
CA ASP A 199 28.40 35.63 -7.03
C ASP A 199 28.98 34.43 -7.77
N VAL A 200 29.88 34.68 -8.72
CA VAL A 200 30.69 33.70 -9.42
C VAL A 200 32.15 34.14 -9.37
N LEU A 201 33.07 33.18 -9.30
CA LEU A 201 34.49 33.44 -9.46
C LEU A 201 34.86 33.21 -10.92
N VAL A 202 35.10 34.30 -11.65
CA VAL A 202 35.52 34.23 -13.05
C VAL A 202 37.04 33.95 -13.09
N PRO A 203 37.47 32.79 -13.61
CA PRO A 203 38.87 32.41 -13.63
C PRO A 203 39.65 33.26 -14.64
N ASN A 204 40.81 33.79 -14.21
CA ASN A 204 41.73 34.50 -15.09
C ASN A 204 42.73 33.53 -15.72
N GLY A 205 42.43 33.07 -16.94
CA GLY A 205 43.27 32.12 -17.67
C GLY A 205 44.72 32.58 -17.90
N ALA A 206 44.95 33.90 -17.99
CA ALA A 206 46.29 34.45 -18.17
C ALA A 206 47.18 34.30 -16.94
N SER A 207 46.59 34.29 -15.74
CA SER A 207 47.28 34.03 -14.47
C SER A 207 47.33 32.53 -14.15
N LEU A 208 46.22 31.82 -14.35
CA LEU A 208 46.08 30.39 -14.02
C LEU A 208 46.93 29.48 -14.92
N GLY A 209 47.05 29.80 -16.21
CA GLY A 209 47.82 29.03 -17.18
C GLY A 209 49.30 28.90 -16.80
N PRO A 210 50.04 30.02 -16.60
CA PRO A 210 51.42 29.99 -16.15
C PRO A 210 51.61 29.39 -14.75
N ALA A 211 50.68 29.66 -13.81
CA ALA A 211 50.78 29.20 -12.43
C ALA A 211 50.60 27.68 -12.28
N PHE A 212 49.63 27.09 -12.99
CA PHE A 212 49.24 25.68 -12.81
C PHE A 212 49.54 24.78 -14.02
N LYS A 213 49.99 25.34 -15.15
CA LYS A 213 50.40 24.61 -16.36
C LYS A 213 49.37 23.56 -16.76
N GLY A 214 49.76 22.28 -16.89
CA GLY A 214 48.87 21.19 -17.29
C GLY A 214 47.69 20.93 -16.34
N ARG A 215 47.68 21.52 -15.13
CA ARG A 215 46.56 21.43 -14.18
C ARG A 215 45.56 22.59 -14.30
N ALA A 216 45.87 23.64 -15.08
CA ALA A 216 45.03 24.84 -15.17
C ALA A 216 43.58 24.53 -15.58
N GLY A 217 43.36 23.58 -16.50
CA GLY A 217 42.01 23.15 -16.89
C GLY A 217 41.19 22.60 -15.74
N LYS A 218 41.80 21.78 -14.86
CA LYS A 218 41.12 21.24 -13.66
C LYS A 218 40.82 22.32 -12.63
N VAL A 219 41.73 23.30 -12.48
CA VAL A 219 41.53 24.44 -11.58
C VAL A 219 40.39 25.33 -12.05
N ILE A 220 40.32 25.59 -13.37
CA ILE A 220 39.23 26.35 -13.99
C ILE A 220 37.88 25.65 -13.79
N ASP A 221 37.83 24.34 -14.06
CA ASP A 221 36.61 23.54 -13.89
C ASP A 221 36.16 23.50 -12.42
N ALA A 222 37.10 23.34 -11.48
CA ALA A 222 36.80 23.40 -10.05
C ALA A 222 36.32 24.80 -9.59
N LEU A 223 36.89 25.88 -10.13
CA LEU A 223 36.45 27.26 -9.86
C LEU A 223 35.04 27.55 -10.37
N GLN A 224 34.68 27.01 -11.55
CA GLN A 224 33.37 27.22 -12.15
C GLN A 224 32.26 26.42 -11.47
N ASN A 225 32.60 25.29 -10.84
CA ASN A 225 31.65 24.41 -10.14
C ASN A 225 31.55 24.68 -8.63
N LEU A 226 32.18 25.74 -8.12
CA LEU A 226 32.06 26.17 -6.73
C LEU A 226 30.64 26.67 -6.44
N THR A 227 29.93 25.96 -5.56
CA THR A 227 28.58 26.34 -5.11
C THR A 227 28.58 27.35 -3.97
N GLU A 228 29.64 27.36 -3.15
CA GLU A 228 29.83 28.32 -2.05
C GLU A 228 31.10 29.12 -2.32
N ILE A 229 30.99 30.45 -2.46
CA ILE A 229 32.13 31.29 -2.76
C ILE A 229 32.78 31.77 -1.46
N PRO A 230 34.07 31.48 -1.24
CA PRO A 230 34.79 31.94 -0.06
C PRO A 230 34.73 33.46 0.09
N GLU A 231 34.38 33.95 1.27
CA GLU A 231 34.28 35.39 1.56
C GLU A 231 35.60 36.14 1.40
N LYS A 232 36.74 35.43 1.53
CA LYS A 232 38.08 36.01 1.51
C LYS A 232 38.99 35.29 0.52
N MET A 233 39.85 36.09 -0.13
CA MET A 233 41.01 35.62 -0.89
C MET A 233 42.28 35.87 -0.07
N PRO A 234 43.34 35.04 -0.22
CA PRO A 234 43.35 33.78 -0.95
C PRO A 234 42.66 32.65 -0.20
N PHE A 235 42.22 31.61 -0.91
CA PHE A 235 41.64 30.40 -0.33
C PHE A 235 42.23 29.12 -0.93
N GLU A 236 42.06 27.99 -0.24
CA GLU A 236 42.42 26.66 -0.77
C GLU A 236 41.25 26.03 -1.54
N LEU A 237 41.52 25.60 -2.77
CA LEU A 237 40.59 24.88 -3.63
C LEU A 237 41.04 23.43 -3.77
N THR A 238 40.16 22.49 -3.40
CA THR A 238 40.37 21.06 -3.60
C THR A 238 39.94 20.65 -5.00
N LEU A 239 40.84 20.04 -5.76
CA LEU A 239 40.57 19.52 -7.10
C LEU A 239 40.01 18.10 -7.07
N THR A 240 39.43 17.66 -8.19
CA THR A 240 38.81 16.32 -8.33
C THR A 240 39.78 15.15 -8.13
N ASP A 241 41.09 15.39 -8.24
CA ASP A 241 42.14 14.39 -7.97
C ASP A 241 42.63 14.41 -6.51
N GLY A 242 41.94 15.13 -5.62
CA GLY A 242 42.24 15.21 -4.19
C GLY A 242 43.38 16.17 -3.84
N SER A 243 43.92 16.89 -4.81
CA SER A 243 44.99 17.86 -4.59
C SER A 243 44.46 19.27 -4.28
N ASN A 244 45.13 19.99 -3.38
CA ASN A 244 44.77 21.37 -3.05
C ASN A 244 45.62 22.37 -3.85
N VAL A 245 45.01 23.49 -4.24
CA VAL A 245 45.70 24.64 -4.84
C VAL A 245 45.25 25.94 -4.17
N GLN A 246 46.15 26.92 -4.07
CA GLN A 246 45.81 28.22 -3.51
C GLN A 246 45.36 29.17 -4.62
N ILE A 247 44.18 29.77 -4.46
CA ILE A 247 43.61 30.74 -5.40
C ILE A 247 43.79 32.14 -4.82
N THR A 248 44.38 33.04 -5.60
CA THR A 248 44.61 34.45 -5.23
C THR A 248 43.70 35.40 -6.02
N GLU A 249 43.64 36.68 -5.62
CA GLU A 249 42.83 37.71 -6.28
C GLU A 249 43.20 37.94 -7.76
N GLU A 250 44.46 37.70 -8.14
CA GLU A 250 44.93 37.81 -9.53
C GLU A 250 44.47 36.64 -10.41
N MET A 251 44.08 35.52 -9.80
CA MET A 251 43.73 34.26 -10.45
C MET A 251 42.22 34.11 -10.68
N ALA A 252 41.38 34.75 -9.86
CA ALA A 252 39.93 34.73 -10.04
C ALA A 252 39.30 36.03 -9.54
N THR A 253 38.39 36.59 -10.34
CA THR A 253 37.67 37.82 -10.01
C THR A 253 36.25 37.50 -9.61
N ARG A 254 35.79 38.04 -8.49
CA ARG A 254 34.39 37.94 -8.08
C ARG A 254 33.53 38.82 -8.98
N ARG A 255 32.48 38.24 -9.54
CA ARG A 255 31.46 38.95 -10.32
C ARG A 255 30.10 38.49 -9.86
N SER A 256 29.15 39.41 -9.74
CA SER A 256 27.76 39.05 -9.53
C SER A 256 27.09 38.92 -10.91
N GLU A 257 26.50 37.76 -11.17
CA GLU A 257 25.74 37.48 -12.39
C GLU A 257 24.29 37.21 -12.01
N GLU A 258 23.36 37.83 -12.75
CA GLU A 258 21.94 37.53 -12.62
C GLU A 258 21.65 36.26 -13.41
N VAL A 259 21.25 35.20 -12.71
CA VAL A 259 20.88 33.91 -13.31
C VAL A 259 19.38 33.77 -13.22
N THR A 260 18.74 33.59 -14.37
CA THR A 260 17.32 33.25 -14.45
C THR A 260 17.14 31.74 -14.23
N LEU A 261 16.46 31.37 -13.16
CA LEU A 261 16.09 30.00 -12.83
C LEU A 261 14.67 29.71 -13.31
N HIS A 262 14.52 28.66 -14.11
CA HIS A 262 13.22 28.19 -14.61
C HIS A 262 12.59 27.10 -13.73
N GLY A 263 13.31 26.64 -12.70
CA GLY A 263 12.88 25.55 -11.84
C GLY A 263 13.99 25.13 -10.89
N GLU A 264 13.75 24.04 -10.17
CA GLU A 264 14.71 23.50 -9.22
C GLU A 264 14.68 21.98 -9.12
N TRP A 265 15.81 21.44 -8.67
CA TRP A 265 15.91 20.04 -8.27
C TRP A 265 15.58 19.90 -6.80
N PHE A 266 14.67 19.00 -6.48
CA PHE A 266 14.29 18.67 -5.11
C PHE A 266 14.26 17.15 -4.91
N THR A 267 14.31 16.71 -3.66
CA THR A 267 14.16 15.29 -3.32
C THR A 267 12.69 15.02 -3.02
N PRO A 268 12.03 14.10 -3.76
CA PRO A 268 10.62 13.79 -3.54
C PRO A 268 10.34 13.35 -2.11
N HIS A 269 9.15 13.68 -1.62
CA HIS A 269 8.63 13.07 -0.39
C HIS A 269 7.98 11.73 -0.71
N VAL A 270 7.93 10.85 0.29
CA VAL A 270 7.38 9.51 0.16
C VAL A 270 6.27 9.30 1.19
N ILE A 271 5.09 8.93 0.70
CA ILE A 271 4.00 8.40 1.52
C ILE A 271 3.99 6.87 1.38
N GLU A 272 4.04 6.16 2.50
CA GLU A 272 4.17 4.71 2.55
C GLU A 272 2.98 4.08 3.28
N PRO A 273 2.04 3.47 2.54
CA PRO A 273 1.15 2.44 3.07
C PRO A 273 1.82 1.06 3.09
N ALA A 274 1.99 0.48 4.27
CA ALA A 274 2.65 -0.79 4.52
C ALA A 274 1.67 -1.81 5.12
N PHE A 275 1.24 -2.80 4.34
CA PHE A 275 0.22 -3.79 4.72
C PHE A 275 0.86 -5.08 5.23
N GLY A 276 0.55 -5.46 6.47
CA GLY A 276 0.85 -6.78 7.04
C GLY A 276 -0.21 -7.81 6.62
N ILE A 277 0.00 -8.47 5.48
CA ILE A 277 -1.00 -9.35 4.84
C ILE A 277 -1.46 -10.46 5.78
N ASP A 278 -0.56 -11.13 6.50
CA ASP A 278 -0.90 -12.24 7.38
C ASP A 278 -1.76 -11.79 8.56
N ARG A 279 -1.54 -10.58 9.09
CA ARG A 279 -2.37 -10.01 10.16
C ARG A 279 -3.77 -9.69 9.64
N ILE A 280 -3.88 -9.16 8.43
CA ILE A 280 -5.17 -8.90 7.80
C ILE A 280 -5.93 -10.20 7.57
N ILE A 281 -5.27 -11.24 7.04
CA ILE A 281 -5.87 -12.57 6.85
C ILE A 281 -6.38 -13.14 8.18
N TRP A 282 -5.61 -13.03 9.25
CA TRP A 282 -6.06 -13.46 10.58
C TRP A 282 -7.38 -12.78 10.99
N HIS A 283 -7.49 -11.45 10.82
CA HIS A 283 -8.69 -10.73 11.19
C HIS A 283 -9.87 -11.01 10.24
N ILE A 284 -9.63 -11.31 8.96
CA ILE A 284 -10.67 -11.81 8.06
C ILE A 284 -11.28 -13.10 8.63
N LEU A 285 -10.42 -14.03 9.05
CA LEU A 285 -10.87 -15.29 9.65
C LEU A 285 -11.61 -15.05 10.98
N ASP A 286 -11.00 -14.29 11.89
CA ASP A 286 -11.55 -13.98 13.22
C ASP A 286 -12.92 -13.28 13.12
N HIS A 287 -13.05 -12.26 12.27
CA HIS A 287 -14.30 -11.51 12.11
C HIS A 287 -15.38 -12.31 11.38
N SER A 288 -14.99 -13.29 10.56
CA SER A 288 -15.93 -14.14 9.83
C SER A 288 -16.39 -15.37 10.63
N TYR A 289 -15.67 -15.78 11.66
CA TYR A 289 -15.97 -17.00 12.41
C TYR A 289 -17.22 -16.83 13.28
N THR A 290 -18.15 -17.76 13.17
CA THR A 290 -19.30 -17.87 14.07
C THR A 290 -19.51 -19.33 14.47
N GLU A 291 -19.63 -19.60 15.77
CA GLU A 291 -20.00 -20.91 16.30
C GLU A 291 -21.44 -20.87 16.80
N THR A 292 -22.25 -21.82 16.35
CA THR A 292 -23.65 -22.01 16.75
C THR A 292 -23.87 -23.45 17.22
N GLU A 293 -25.06 -23.75 17.75
CA GLU A 293 -25.46 -25.10 18.13
C GLU A 293 -26.62 -25.55 17.25
N LYS A 294 -26.52 -26.75 16.69
CA LYS A 294 -27.57 -27.35 15.85
C LYS A 294 -27.71 -28.82 16.21
N GLU A 295 -28.92 -29.22 16.61
CA GLU A 295 -29.22 -30.60 17.03
C GLU A 295 -28.31 -31.14 18.15
N GLY A 296 -27.83 -30.25 19.04
CA GLY A 296 -26.91 -30.60 20.14
C GLY A 296 -25.44 -30.76 19.72
N GLU A 297 -25.11 -30.52 18.45
CA GLU A 297 -23.74 -30.49 17.93
C GLU A 297 -23.29 -29.06 17.64
N LYS A 298 -22.00 -28.80 17.80
CA LYS A 298 -21.39 -27.52 17.42
C LYS A 298 -21.42 -27.37 15.89
N TYR A 299 -21.82 -26.20 15.43
CA TYR A 299 -21.90 -25.85 14.01
C TYR A 299 -21.16 -24.56 13.75
N SER A 300 -20.01 -24.67 13.07
CA SER A 300 -19.13 -23.54 12.76
C SER A 300 -19.38 -23.04 11.34
N ILE A 301 -19.41 -21.72 11.18
CA ILE A 301 -19.61 -21.05 9.89
C ILE A 301 -18.53 -19.98 9.74
N MET A 302 -17.87 -19.95 8.58
CA MET A 302 -16.98 -18.87 8.18
C MET A 302 -17.71 -17.92 7.22
N LYS A 303 -18.13 -16.76 7.70
CA LYS A 303 -18.85 -15.74 6.91
C LYS A 303 -17.93 -14.88 6.05
N LEU A 304 -17.05 -15.52 5.28
CA LEU A 304 -16.09 -14.83 4.40
C LEU A 304 -16.81 -13.98 3.34
N SER A 305 -16.27 -12.81 3.03
CA SER A 305 -16.67 -12.04 1.85
C SER A 305 -16.45 -12.90 0.59
N SER A 306 -17.34 -12.81 -0.40
CA SER A 306 -17.25 -13.60 -1.62
C SER A 306 -15.92 -13.37 -2.37
N ILE A 307 -15.35 -12.18 -2.27
CA ILE A 307 -14.08 -11.79 -2.93
C ILE A 307 -12.88 -12.56 -2.37
N VAL A 308 -12.94 -13.01 -1.11
CA VAL A 308 -11.85 -13.71 -0.42
C VAL A 308 -12.17 -15.16 -0.10
N SER A 309 -13.35 -15.65 -0.51
CA SER A 309 -13.72 -17.04 -0.29
C SER A 309 -12.82 -17.98 -1.10
N PRO A 310 -12.42 -19.15 -0.57
CA PRO A 310 -11.60 -20.11 -1.30
C PRO A 310 -12.26 -20.61 -2.60
N TYR A 311 -13.58 -20.71 -2.59
CA TYR A 311 -14.42 -21.14 -3.71
C TYR A 311 -15.65 -20.25 -3.81
N ASP A 312 -16.11 -19.96 -5.03
CA ASP A 312 -17.30 -19.15 -5.27
C ASP A 312 -18.58 -19.96 -5.04
N VAL A 313 -18.55 -21.27 -5.31
CA VAL A 313 -19.73 -22.13 -5.20
C VAL A 313 -19.36 -23.59 -4.95
N ALA A 314 -20.16 -24.28 -4.14
CA ALA A 314 -20.07 -25.73 -3.97
C ALA A 314 -21.21 -26.42 -4.72
N VAL A 315 -20.93 -27.46 -5.49
CA VAL A 315 -21.93 -28.28 -6.17
C VAL A 315 -22.06 -29.62 -5.46
N LEU A 316 -23.27 -29.94 -4.96
CA LEU A 316 -23.51 -31.03 -4.01
C LEU A 316 -24.62 -31.95 -4.54
N PRO A 317 -24.31 -33.14 -5.09
CA PRO A 317 -25.35 -34.07 -5.53
C PRO A 317 -26.02 -34.75 -4.33
N LEU A 318 -27.35 -34.75 -4.20
CA LEU A 318 -28.07 -35.37 -3.07
C LEU A 318 -27.60 -36.81 -2.83
N PHE A 319 -27.42 -37.56 -3.92
CA PHE A 319 -26.73 -38.85 -3.94
C PHE A 319 -25.72 -38.91 -5.08
N ASP A 320 -24.59 -39.57 -4.84
CA ASP A 320 -23.58 -39.85 -5.87
C ASP A 320 -23.94 -41.07 -6.73
N LYS A 321 -25.20 -41.13 -7.16
CA LYS A 321 -25.81 -42.22 -7.91
C LYS A 321 -26.95 -41.67 -8.77
N ASP A 322 -27.53 -42.53 -9.60
CA ASP A 322 -28.78 -42.25 -10.32
C ASP A 322 -28.70 -40.99 -11.21
N GLY A 323 -27.53 -40.72 -11.79
CA GLY A 323 -27.28 -39.58 -12.69
C GLY A 323 -27.09 -38.22 -11.99
N MET A 324 -27.37 -38.08 -10.69
CA MET A 324 -27.19 -36.81 -9.97
C MET A 324 -25.71 -36.41 -9.85
N GLY A 325 -24.80 -37.37 -9.65
CA GLY A 325 -23.36 -37.11 -9.62
C GLY A 325 -22.82 -36.63 -10.98
N GLU A 326 -23.34 -37.17 -12.08
CA GLU A 326 -22.97 -36.75 -13.44
C GLU A 326 -23.44 -35.33 -13.74
N ILE A 327 -24.68 -34.98 -13.37
CA ILE A 327 -25.21 -33.61 -13.50
C ILE A 327 -24.41 -32.63 -12.63
N ALA A 328 -24.09 -33.01 -11.39
CA ALA A 328 -23.26 -32.17 -10.52
C ALA A 328 -21.85 -31.93 -11.13
N SER A 329 -21.25 -32.96 -11.72
CA SER A 329 -19.96 -32.84 -12.41
C SER A 329 -20.03 -31.96 -13.65
N ASP A 330 -21.13 -32.02 -14.42
CA ASP A 330 -21.36 -31.14 -15.57
C ASP A 330 -21.51 -29.67 -15.13
N ILE A 331 -22.35 -29.40 -14.13
CA ILE A 331 -22.51 -28.05 -13.54
C ILE A 331 -21.16 -27.52 -13.05
N LEU A 332 -20.40 -28.34 -12.32
CA LEU A 332 -19.07 -27.97 -11.83
C LEU A 332 -18.12 -27.63 -12.99
N SER A 333 -18.11 -28.44 -14.05
CA SER A 333 -17.28 -28.19 -15.24
C SER A 333 -17.66 -26.88 -15.91
N ARG A 334 -18.96 -26.59 -16.03
CA ARG A 334 -19.46 -25.31 -16.55
C ARG A 334 -19.00 -24.14 -15.69
N VAL A 335 -19.13 -24.21 -14.36
CA VAL A 335 -18.64 -23.18 -13.44
C VAL A 335 -17.13 -22.95 -13.62
N ASN A 336 -16.34 -24.02 -13.57
CA ASN A 336 -14.87 -23.92 -13.67
C ASN A 336 -14.37 -23.50 -15.06
N SER A 337 -15.23 -23.54 -16.08
CA SER A 337 -14.93 -22.98 -17.41
C SER A 337 -15.15 -21.46 -17.48
N MET A 338 -15.82 -20.86 -16.50
CA MET A 338 -16.08 -19.43 -16.45
C MET A 338 -14.86 -18.67 -15.91
N PRO A 339 -14.43 -17.57 -16.55
CA PRO A 339 -13.29 -16.80 -16.08
C PRO A 339 -13.49 -16.26 -14.65
N GLY A 340 -12.53 -16.52 -13.78
CA GLY A 340 -12.51 -15.97 -12.43
C GLY A 340 -13.35 -16.73 -11.40
N LEU A 341 -14.08 -17.78 -11.79
CA LEU A 341 -14.86 -18.61 -10.86
C LEU A 341 -14.16 -19.91 -10.51
N ARG A 342 -14.36 -20.36 -9.28
CA ARG A 342 -13.88 -21.63 -8.72
C ARG A 342 -15.02 -22.35 -8.04
N GLY A 343 -15.42 -23.47 -8.63
CA GLY A 343 -16.35 -24.42 -8.03
C GLY A 343 -15.63 -25.55 -7.31
N GLU A 344 -16.23 -26.02 -6.23
CA GLU A 344 -15.84 -27.26 -5.52
C GLU A 344 -17.00 -28.26 -5.54
N MET A 345 -16.72 -29.56 -5.45
CA MET A 345 -17.76 -30.60 -5.36
C MET A 345 -17.47 -31.58 -4.23
N ASP A 346 -18.52 -31.92 -3.47
CA ASP A 346 -18.46 -32.93 -2.43
C ASP A 346 -19.67 -33.87 -2.55
N SER A 347 -19.38 -35.16 -2.73
CA SER A 347 -20.40 -36.21 -2.87
C SER A 347 -20.46 -37.15 -1.64
N SER A 348 -19.63 -36.89 -0.61
CA SER A 348 -19.44 -37.80 0.51
C SER A 348 -20.43 -37.53 1.66
N LYS A 349 -20.97 -38.60 2.26
CA LYS A 349 -21.89 -38.53 3.43
C LYS A 349 -23.20 -37.77 3.13
N SER A 350 -23.98 -37.50 4.18
CA SER A 350 -25.28 -36.82 4.06
C SER A 350 -25.13 -35.38 3.57
N ILE A 351 -26.18 -34.85 2.93
CA ILE A 351 -26.20 -33.46 2.44
C ILE A 351 -25.98 -32.44 3.58
N GLY A 352 -26.54 -32.69 4.77
CA GLY A 352 -26.32 -31.83 5.93
C GLY A 352 -24.85 -31.72 6.36
N ARG A 353 -24.11 -32.85 6.32
CA ARG A 353 -22.66 -32.84 6.61
C ARG A 353 -21.84 -32.12 5.54
N ARG A 354 -22.31 -32.15 4.29
CA ARG A 354 -21.69 -31.43 3.19
C ARG A 354 -21.90 -29.93 3.32
N TYR A 355 -23.12 -29.50 3.63
CA TYR A 355 -23.37 -28.10 3.97
C TYR A 355 -22.53 -27.63 5.15
N ALA A 356 -22.37 -28.44 6.20
CA ALA A 356 -21.49 -28.12 7.32
C ALA A 356 -20.04 -27.87 6.86
N ARG A 357 -19.44 -28.78 6.09
CA ARG A 357 -18.07 -28.62 5.58
C ARG A 357 -17.89 -27.40 4.68
N VAL A 358 -18.88 -27.14 3.82
CA VAL A 358 -18.87 -26.00 2.89
C VAL A 358 -19.00 -24.67 3.65
N ASP A 359 -19.85 -24.63 4.67
CA ASP A 359 -20.02 -23.47 5.54
C ASP A 359 -18.78 -23.23 6.44
N GLU A 360 -18.13 -24.31 6.92
CA GLU A 360 -16.89 -24.26 7.70
C GLU A 360 -15.72 -23.64 6.94
N ILE A 361 -15.64 -23.83 5.61
CA ILE A 361 -14.59 -23.22 4.77
C ILE A 361 -15.05 -21.91 4.11
N GLY A 362 -16.29 -21.49 4.37
CA GLY A 362 -16.83 -20.19 4.00
C GLY A 362 -17.20 -20.01 2.54
N VAL A 363 -17.60 -21.07 1.83
CA VAL A 363 -18.16 -20.93 0.47
C VAL A 363 -19.52 -20.22 0.55
N PRO A 364 -19.76 -19.13 -0.20
CA PRO A 364 -20.97 -18.33 -0.04
C PRO A 364 -22.24 -19.02 -0.58
N TRP A 365 -22.09 -19.86 -1.61
CA TRP A 365 -23.19 -20.50 -2.32
C TRP A 365 -23.02 -22.02 -2.40
N ALA A 366 -24.11 -22.76 -2.18
CA ALA A 366 -24.14 -24.20 -2.44
C ALA A 366 -25.30 -24.54 -3.38
N ILE A 367 -25.00 -25.25 -4.46
CA ILE A 367 -25.97 -25.78 -5.43
C ILE A 367 -26.20 -27.25 -5.11
N THR A 368 -27.43 -27.63 -4.83
CA THR A 368 -27.81 -29.03 -4.61
C THR A 368 -28.54 -29.58 -5.82
N VAL A 369 -28.04 -30.70 -6.33
CA VAL A 369 -28.64 -31.48 -7.42
C VAL A 369 -29.43 -32.63 -6.80
N ASP A 370 -30.72 -32.71 -7.07
CA ASP A 370 -31.62 -33.71 -6.46
C ASP A 370 -32.48 -34.43 -7.49
N HIS A 371 -33.44 -35.23 -7.02
CA HIS A 371 -34.32 -36.01 -7.90
C HIS A 371 -35.25 -35.14 -8.76
N GLU A 372 -35.57 -33.91 -8.34
CA GLU A 372 -36.36 -32.98 -9.14
C GLU A 372 -35.50 -32.40 -10.28
N THR A 373 -34.19 -32.23 -10.07
CA THR A 373 -33.26 -31.79 -11.12
C THR A 373 -33.29 -32.73 -12.33
N LEU A 374 -33.41 -34.04 -12.11
CA LEU A 374 -33.54 -35.03 -13.18
C LEU A 374 -34.83 -34.89 -14.01
N LYS A 375 -35.87 -34.25 -13.47
CA LYS A 375 -37.19 -34.13 -14.09
C LYS A 375 -37.34 -32.81 -14.84
N ASP A 376 -36.90 -31.71 -14.25
CA ASP A 376 -37.17 -30.36 -14.74
C ASP A 376 -35.93 -29.50 -14.97
N GLY A 377 -34.72 -30.00 -14.64
CA GLY A 377 -33.47 -29.26 -14.81
C GLY A 377 -33.24 -28.12 -13.81
N SER A 378 -34.05 -28.02 -12.77
CA SER A 378 -33.89 -27.04 -11.69
C SER A 378 -33.02 -27.57 -10.55
N VAL A 379 -32.34 -26.68 -9.83
CA VAL A 379 -31.49 -27.00 -8.68
C VAL A 379 -31.88 -26.16 -7.47
N THR A 380 -31.49 -26.62 -6.29
CA THR A 380 -31.65 -25.84 -5.06
C THR A 380 -30.39 -25.04 -4.80
N VAL A 381 -30.48 -23.71 -4.75
CA VAL A 381 -29.38 -22.82 -4.35
C VAL A 381 -29.55 -22.44 -2.88
N ARG A 382 -28.50 -22.62 -2.10
CA ARG A 382 -28.44 -22.27 -0.68
C ARG A 382 -27.45 -21.13 -0.45
N ARG A 383 -27.87 -20.12 0.31
CA ARG A 383 -27.00 -19.03 0.80
C ARG A 383 -26.41 -19.41 2.16
N ARG A 384 -25.10 -19.31 2.32
CA ARG A 384 -24.38 -19.65 3.57
C ARG A 384 -24.90 -18.89 4.78
N ASP A 385 -24.96 -17.56 4.70
CA ASP A 385 -25.09 -16.68 5.87
C ASP A 385 -26.39 -16.84 6.65
N ASP A 386 -27.51 -17.03 5.94
CA ASP A 386 -28.84 -17.21 6.53
C ASP A 386 -29.45 -18.59 6.23
N GLN A 387 -28.70 -19.45 5.55
CA GLN A 387 -29.07 -20.84 5.20
C GLN A 387 -30.34 -20.96 4.36
N LYS A 388 -30.85 -19.84 3.79
CA LYS A 388 -32.04 -19.84 2.94
C LYS A 388 -31.79 -20.65 1.67
N GLN A 389 -32.85 -21.24 1.16
CA GLN A 389 -32.83 -22.07 -0.05
C GLN A 389 -33.91 -21.61 -1.02
N ILE A 390 -33.58 -21.63 -2.30
CA ILE A 390 -34.48 -21.31 -3.41
C ILE A 390 -34.31 -22.34 -4.51
N ARG A 391 -35.38 -22.60 -5.26
CA ARG A 391 -35.37 -23.49 -6.43
C ARG A 391 -35.24 -22.64 -7.69
N VAL A 392 -34.23 -22.87 -8.50
CA VAL A 392 -33.92 -22.07 -9.69
C VAL A 392 -33.43 -22.96 -10.82
N MET A 393 -33.66 -22.58 -12.08
CA MET A 393 -33.11 -23.31 -13.23
C MET A 393 -31.58 -23.23 -13.25
N VAL A 394 -30.90 -24.31 -13.64
CA VAL A 394 -29.43 -24.37 -13.68
C VAL A 394 -28.84 -23.22 -14.48
N ASP A 395 -29.42 -22.90 -15.64
CA ASP A 395 -28.89 -21.85 -16.52
C ASP A 395 -28.99 -20.44 -15.90
N ASP A 396 -30.05 -20.16 -15.13
CA ASP A 396 -30.21 -18.88 -14.42
C ASP A 396 -29.17 -18.75 -13.31
N VAL A 397 -28.89 -19.83 -12.57
CA VAL A 397 -27.85 -19.84 -11.52
C VAL A 397 -26.47 -19.59 -12.12
N LEU A 398 -26.16 -20.25 -13.23
CA LEU A 398 -24.90 -20.11 -13.94
C LEU A 398 -24.71 -18.71 -14.54
N LEU A 399 -25.78 -18.11 -15.08
CA LEU A 399 -25.77 -16.73 -15.54
C LEU A 399 -25.45 -15.77 -14.38
N ASN A 400 -26.15 -15.93 -13.24
CA ASN A 400 -25.97 -15.06 -12.08
C ASN A 400 -24.61 -15.25 -11.38
N LEU A 401 -24.03 -16.46 -11.42
CA LEU A 401 -22.65 -16.69 -10.99
C LEU A 401 -21.67 -15.92 -11.87
N GLY A 402 -21.82 -16.01 -13.19
CA GLY A 402 -20.98 -15.30 -14.16
C GLY A 402 -21.04 -13.78 -14.06
N THR A 403 -22.16 -13.22 -13.61
CA THR A 403 -22.35 -11.77 -13.41
C THR A 403 -22.15 -11.31 -11.97
N GLY A 404 -21.90 -12.23 -11.02
CA GLY A 404 -21.78 -11.89 -9.60
C GLY A 404 -23.09 -11.44 -8.92
N THR A 405 -24.25 -11.82 -9.48
CA THR A 405 -25.59 -11.38 -9.02
C THR A 405 -26.42 -12.49 -8.37
N VAL A 406 -25.82 -13.61 -7.96
CA VAL A 406 -26.54 -14.74 -7.31
C VAL A 406 -27.42 -14.31 -6.14
N SER A 407 -27.00 -13.27 -5.40
CA SER A 407 -27.78 -12.72 -4.29
C SER A 407 -29.17 -12.20 -4.69
N THR A 408 -29.39 -11.79 -5.95
CA THR A 408 -30.69 -11.29 -6.43
C THR A 408 -31.73 -12.38 -6.68
N LEU A 409 -31.32 -13.66 -6.58
CA LEU A 409 -32.25 -14.79 -6.68
C LEU A 409 -33.03 -15.02 -5.37
N PHE A 410 -32.58 -14.45 -4.26
CA PHE A 410 -33.17 -14.52 -2.92
C PHE A 410 -33.94 -13.24 -2.57
#